data_AF-L0HBB0-F1
#
_entry.id   AF-L0HBB0-F1
#
_cell.length_a   1.000
_cell.length_b   1.000
_cell.length_c   1.000
_cell.angle_alpha   90.00
_cell.angle_beta   90.00
_cell.angle_gamma   90.00
#
_symmetry.space_group_name_H-M   'P 1'
#
loop_
_entity.id
_entity.type
_entity.pdbx_description
1 polymer ?
#
loop_
_entity_poly.entity_id
_entity_poly.type
_entity_poly.pdbx_seq_one_letter_code
_entity_poly.pdbx_strand_id
1 'polypeptide(L)'
;MDLFTFLVLVLILVVVLFIVYWFFHGAKGNISLSRPVESRVDEYLDRRFQEMIAEWELVPGPQLRRFTEERSRDLAQEEVRLSELKQFESGMRTTISSLEARLDTLEKELEGSAAKK
;
A
#
# COMPACT_ATOMS: atom_id res chain seq x y z
N MET A 1 73.58 -30.71 19.71
CA MET A 1 72.15 -30.84 19.39
C MET A 1 71.99 -32.14 18.63
N ASP A 2 71.29 -33.12 19.20
CA ASP A 2 71.02 -34.36 18.49
C ASP A 2 70.16 -34.09 17.25
N LEU A 3 70.41 -34.85 16.19
CA LEU A 3 69.72 -34.70 14.90
C LEU A 3 68.19 -34.79 15.07
N PHE A 4 67.73 -35.61 16.02
CA PHE A 4 66.33 -35.71 16.41
C PHE A 4 65.78 -34.40 16.97
N THR A 5 66.49 -33.77 17.91
CA THR A 5 66.09 -32.50 18.54
C THR A 5 66.03 -31.36 17.51
N PHE A 6 66.96 -31.34 16.56
CA PHE A 6 66.95 -30.38 15.46
C PHE A 6 65.70 -30.53 14.57
N LEU A 7 65.34 -31.77 14.22
CA LEU A 7 64.22 -32.07 13.34
C LEU A 7 62.87 -31.72 13.99
N VAL A 8 62.72 -31.99 15.30
CA VAL A 8 61.53 -31.58 16.07
C VAL A 8 61.39 -30.06 16.14
N LEU A 9 62.50 -29.33 16.30
CA LEU A 9 62.48 -27.87 16.40
C LEU A 9 62.06 -27.23 15.06
N VAL A 10 62.54 -27.77 13.94
CA VAL A 10 62.11 -27.34 12.59
C VAL A 10 60.63 -27.62 12.36
N LEU A 11 60.12 -28.79 12.78
CA LEU A 11 58.69 -29.13 12.65
C LEU A 11 57.81 -28.12 13.42
N ILE A 12 58.17 -27.80 14.66
CA ILE A 12 57.44 -26.83 15.48
C ILE A 12 57.44 -25.45 14.82
N LEU A 13 58.58 -25.01 14.28
CA LEU A 13 58.70 -23.74 13.56
C LEU A 13 57.72 -23.68 12.38
N VAL A 14 57.63 -24.75 11.58
CA VAL A 14 56.71 -24.82 10.43
C VAL A 14 55.25 -24.75 10.86
N VAL A 15 54.88 -25.45 11.95
CA VAL A 15 53.51 -25.41 12.49
C VAL A 15 53.16 -24.01 13.00
N VAL A 16 54.07 -23.34 13.71
CA VAL A 16 53.86 -21.97 14.19
C VAL A 16 53.71 -21.00 13.02
N LEU A 17 54.57 -21.09 12.01
CA LEU A 17 54.47 -20.28 10.79
C LEU A 17 53.15 -20.55 10.05
N PHE A 18 52.69 -21.80 10.00
CA PHE A 18 51.42 -22.16 9.38
C PHE A 18 50.23 -21.56 10.14
N ILE A 19 50.22 -21.61 11.47
CA ILE A 19 49.17 -21.00 12.30
C ILE A 19 49.16 -19.48 12.12
N VAL A 20 50.33 -18.84 12.15
CA VAL A 20 50.46 -17.40 11.93
C VAL A 20 49.99 -17.02 10.52
N TYR A 21 50.44 -17.75 9.50
CA TYR A 21 50.01 -17.56 8.12
C TYR A 21 48.50 -17.71 7.98
N TRP A 22 47.91 -18.75 8.56
CA TRP A 22 46.48 -19.01 8.54
C TRP A 22 45.71 -17.96 9.33
N PHE A 23 46.23 -17.44 10.44
CA PHE A 23 45.61 -16.37 11.19
C PHE A 23 45.59 -15.06 10.39
N PHE A 24 46.72 -14.68 9.76
CA PHE A 24 46.80 -13.49 8.93
C PHE A 24 46.04 -13.62 7.59
N HIS A 25 45.93 -14.82 7.01
CA HIS A 25 45.12 -15.06 5.80
C HIS A 25 43.63 -15.28 6.11
N GLY A 26 43.30 -15.88 7.25
CA GLY A 26 41.94 -16.03 7.76
C GLY A 26 41.34 -14.69 8.17
N ALA A 27 42.14 -13.79 8.75
CA ALA A 27 41.76 -12.39 8.99
C ALA A 27 41.61 -11.55 7.71
N LYS A 28 42.17 -12.01 6.58
CA LYS A 28 41.90 -11.46 5.23
C LYS A 28 40.69 -12.09 4.55
N GLY A 29 40.01 -13.03 5.21
CA GLY A 29 38.60 -13.33 4.96
C GLY A 29 37.78 -12.10 5.33
N ASN A 30 37.88 -11.09 4.49
CA ASN A 30 37.16 -9.83 4.57
C ASN A 30 35.69 -10.17 4.33
N ILE A 31 35.02 -10.67 5.36
CA ILE A 31 33.59 -10.47 5.51
C ILE A 31 33.46 -8.99 5.84
N SER A 32 33.67 -8.17 4.82
CA SER A 32 33.20 -6.81 4.76
C SER A 32 31.68 -6.93 4.75
N LEU A 33 31.11 -7.07 5.95
CA LEU A 33 29.72 -6.76 6.24
C LEU A 33 29.61 -5.22 6.20
N SER A 34 29.91 -4.64 5.03
CA SER A 34 30.00 -3.20 4.78
C SER A 34 28.64 -2.59 4.39
N ARG A 35 27.55 -3.30 4.66
CA ARG A 35 26.23 -2.70 4.83
C ARG A 35 25.64 -3.17 6.15
N PRO A 36 25.08 -2.27 6.97
CA PRO A 36 24.41 -2.65 8.21
C PRO A 36 23.32 -3.69 7.89
N VAL A 37 23.28 -4.78 8.67
CA VAL A 37 22.31 -5.88 8.52
C VAL A 37 20.86 -5.36 8.49
N GLU A 38 20.61 -4.25 9.18
CA GLU A 38 19.34 -3.54 9.23
C GLU A 38 18.82 -3.11 7.85
N SER A 39 19.72 -2.68 6.94
CA SER A 39 19.35 -2.33 5.57
C SER A 39 18.90 -3.54 4.74
N ARG A 40 19.41 -4.74 5.01
CA ARG A 40 19.01 -5.95 4.27
C ARG A 40 17.68 -6.51 4.74
N VAL A 41 17.40 -6.39 6.04
CA VAL A 41 16.12 -6.82 6.61
C VAL A 41 15.01 -5.90 6.10
N ASP A 42 15.24 -4.59 6.11
CA ASP A 42 14.28 -3.62 5.58
C ASP A 42 14.03 -3.82 4.07
N GLU A 43 15.10 -3.99 3.27
CA GLU A 43 14.99 -4.27 1.83
C GLU A 43 14.25 -5.60 1.53
N TYR A 44 14.49 -6.64 2.34
CA TYR A 44 13.77 -7.90 2.22
C TYR A 44 12.30 -7.77 2.61
N LEU A 45 12.02 -7.05 3.70
CA LEU A 45 10.66 -6.80 4.15
C LEU A 45 9.90 -5.97 3.13
N ASP A 46 10.49 -4.89 2.60
CA ASP A 46 9.86 -4.05 1.58
C ASP A 46 9.56 -4.84 0.31
N ARG A 47 10.50 -5.68 -0.14
CA ARG A 47 10.25 -6.58 -1.28
C ARG A 47 9.12 -7.58 -1.00
N ARG A 48 9.08 -8.15 0.21
CA ARG A 48 8.03 -9.11 0.60
C ARG A 48 6.67 -8.45 0.75
N PHE A 49 6.64 -7.21 1.25
CA PHE A 49 5.44 -6.39 1.31
C PHE A 49 4.94 -6.04 -0.08
N GLN A 50 5.82 -5.67 -1.01
CA GLN A 50 5.44 -5.42 -2.41
C GLN A 50 4.89 -6.68 -3.09
N GLU A 51 5.52 -7.84 -2.88
CA GLU A 51 5.03 -9.13 -3.39
C GLU A 51 3.63 -9.46 -2.84
N MET A 52 3.41 -9.24 -1.54
CA MET A 52 2.11 -9.46 -0.91
C MET A 52 1.08 -8.45 -1.41
N ILE A 53 1.41 -7.17 -1.50
CA ILE A 53 0.50 -6.15 -2.06
C ILE A 53 0.12 -6.53 -3.49
N ALA A 54 1.07 -7.00 -4.31
CA ALA A 54 0.79 -7.45 -5.67
C ALA A 54 -0.10 -8.70 -5.74
N GLU A 55 -0.02 -9.60 -4.76
CA GLU A 55 -0.89 -10.79 -4.66
C GLU A 55 -2.31 -10.43 -4.23
N TRP A 56 -2.46 -9.43 -3.34
CA TRP A 56 -3.74 -8.98 -2.82
C TRP A 56 -4.38 -7.83 -3.61
N GLU A 57 -3.65 -7.19 -4.54
CA GLU A 57 -4.19 -6.19 -5.46
C GLU A 57 -5.14 -6.87 -6.46
N LEU A 58 -6.45 -6.63 -6.33
CA LEU A 58 -7.43 -7.08 -7.34
C LEU A 58 -7.16 -6.52 -8.74
N VAL A 59 -6.50 -5.36 -8.82
CA VAL A 59 -6.11 -4.68 -10.06
C VAL A 59 -4.68 -4.19 -9.90
N PRO A 60 -3.74 -4.55 -10.78
CA PRO A 60 -2.36 -4.13 -10.63
C PRO A 60 -2.24 -2.61 -10.80
N GLY A 61 -1.48 -1.96 -9.91
CA GLY A 61 -1.33 -0.50 -9.86
C GLY A 61 -1.12 0.23 -11.20
N PRO A 62 -0.34 -0.28 -12.17
CA PRO A 62 -0.21 0.34 -13.50
C PRO A 62 -1.52 0.41 -14.29
N GLN A 63 -2.39 -0.61 -14.16
CA GLN A 63 -3.71 -0.60 -14.79
C GLN A 63 -4.63 0.40 -14.11
N LEU A 64 -4.55 0.52 -12.78
CA LEU A 64 -5.31 1.51 -12.03
C LEU A 64 -4.90 2.94 -12.41
N ARG A 65 -3.60 3.19 -12.60
CA ARG A 65 -3.09 4.50 -13.05
C ARG A 65 -3.59 4.84 -14.45
N ARG A 66 -3.50 3.90 -15.41
CA ARG A 66 -4.03 4.10 -16.77
C ARG A 66 -5.54 4.34 -16.77
N PHE A 67 -6.28 3.55 -16.01
CA PHE A 67 -7.73 3.73 -15.86
C PHE A 67 -8.06 5.11 -15.28
N THR A 68 -7.35 5.53 -14.23
CA THR A 68 -7.54 6.85 -13.62
C THR A 68 -7.20 7.97 -14.60
N GLU A 69 -6.10 7.87 -15.34
CA GLU A 69 -5.70 8.87 -16.33
C GLU A 69 -6.70 8.96 -17.48
N GLU A 70 -7.16 7.83 -18.02
CA GLU A 70 -8.11 7.77 -19.14
C GLU A 70 -9.52 8.20 -18.74
N ARG A 71 -9.99 7.77 -17.56
CA ARG A 71 -11.39 7.94 -17.13
C ARG A 71 -11.62 9.07 -16.15
N SER A 72 -10.57 9.70 -15.58
CA SER A 72 -10.73 10.81 -14.61
C SER A 72 -11.61 11.94 -15.14
N ARG A 73 -11.46 12.30 -16.42
CA ARG A 73 -12.24 13.36 -17.04
C ARG A 73 -13.71 12.98 -17.25
N ASP A 74 -13.94 11.75 -17.72
CA ASP A 74 -15.29 11.20 -17.91
C ASP A 74 -16.02 11.09 -16.55
N LEU A 75 -15.33 10.55 -15.54
CA LEU A 75 -15.86 10.40 -14.19
C LEU A 75 -16.19 11.74 -13.54
N ALA A 76 -15.32 12.75 -13.69
CA ALA A 76 -15.61 14.10 -13.20
C ALA A 76 -16.84 14.70 -13.88
N GLN A 77 -17.01 14.49 -15.19
CA GLN A 77 -18.19 14.97 -15.91
C GLN A 77 -19.46 14.22 -15.47
N GLU A 78 -19.39 12.92 -15.27
CA GLU A 78 -20.50 12.11 -14.75
C GLU A 78 -20.88 12.50 -13.33
N GLU A 79 -19.91 12.79 -12.46
CA GLU A 79 -20.14 13.27 -11.10
C GLU A 79 -20.91 14.61 -11.10
N VAL A 80 -20.54 15.53 -11.99
CA VAL A 80 -21.28 16.79 -12.17
C VAL A 80 -22.71 16.52 -12.61
N ARG A 81 -22.92 15.69 -13.66
CA ARG A 81 -24.28 15.34 -14.12
C ARG A 81 -25.10 14.70 -13.00
N LEU A 82 -24.49 13.83 -12.21
CA LEU A 82 -25.16 13.14 -11.10
C LEU A 82 -25.53 14.12 -9.98
N SER A 83 -24.70 15.12 -9.73
CA SER A 83 -25.01 16.20 -8.78
C SER A 83 -26.19 17.06 -9.25
N GLU A 84 -26.26 17.38 -10.55
CA GLU A 84 -27.38 18.12 -11.15
C GLU A 84 -28.68 17.32 -11.09
N LEU A 85 -28.63 16.01 -11.42
CA LEU A 85 -29.76 15.08 -11.32
C LEU A 85 -30.29 14.99 -9.88
N LYS A 86 -29.38 14.91 -8.90
CA LYS A 86 -29.75 14.86 -7.48
C LYS A 86 -30.37 16.17 -7.01
N GLN A 87 -29.87 17.30 -7.49
CA GLN A 87 -30.48 18.60 -7.21
C GLN A 87 -31.89 18.69 -7.82
N PHE A 88 -32.06 18.24 -9.06
CA PHE A 88 -33.35 18.17 -9.73
C PHE A 88 -34.34 17.26 -8.96
N GLU A 89 -33.90 16.07 -8.53
CA GLU A 89 -34.70 15.15 -7.71
C GLU A 89 -35.17 15.83 -6.42
N SER A 90 -34.26 16.52 -5.72
CA SER A 90 -34.60 17.25 -4.49
C SER A 90 -35.62 18.37 -4.76
N GLY A 91 -35.49 19.07 -5.89
CA GLY A 91 -36.43 20.09 -6.34
C GLY A 91 -37.81 19.50 -6.64
N MET A 92 -37.88 18.38 -7.36
CA MET A 92 -39.15 17.69 -7.61
C MET A 92 -39.81 17.21 -6.32
N ARG A 93 -39.03 16.69 -5.36
CA ARG A 93 -39.58 16.22 -4.10
C ARG A 93 -40.21 17.36 -3.30
N THR A 94 -39.60 18.54 -3.32
CA THR A 94 -40.16 19.72 -2.66
C THR A 94 -41.39 20.27 -3.37
N THR A 95 -41.42 20.28 -4.71
CA THR A 95 -42.61 20.70 -5.45
C THR A 95 -43.78 19.74 -5.27
N ILE A 96 -43.55 18.43 -5.26
CA ILE A 96 -44.57 17.42 -4.97
C ILE A 96 -45.12 17.62 -3.56
N SER A 97 -44.25 17.74 -2.55
CA SER A 97 -44.70 17.97 -1.17
C SER A 97 -45.52 19.26 -1.01
N SER A 98 -45.16 20.32 -1.75
CA SER A 98 -45.93 21.57 -1.78
C SER A 98 -47.31 21.37 -2.45
N LEU A 99 -47.37 20.61 -3.54
CA LEU A 99 -48.62 20.29 -4.22
C LEU A 99 -49.53 19.42 -3.35
N GLU A 100 -48.99 18.42 -2.65
CA GLU A 100 -49.72 17.60 -1.68
C GLU A 100 -50.29 18.46 -0.57
N ALA A 101 -49.48 19.34 0.05
CA ALA A 101 -49.97 20.25 1.09
C ALA A 101 -51.08 21.19 0.59
N ARG A 102 -50.99 21.67 -0.66
CA ARG A 102 -52.04 22.50 -1.27
C ARG A 102 -53.30 21.68 -1.54
N LEU A 103 -53.16 20.43 -1.96
CA LEU A 103 -54.28 19.52 -2.16
C LEU A 103 -55.03 19.30 -0.83
N ASP A 104 -54.30 19.00 0.24
CA ASP A 104 -54.85 18.83 1.59
C ASP A 104 -55.63 20.05 2.07
N THR A 105 -55.12 21.27 1.78
CA THR A 105 -55.84 22.49 2.15
C THR A 105 -57.15 22.66 1.37
N LEU A 106 -57.14 22.35 0.07
CA LEU A 106 -58.32 22.43 -0.78
C LEU A 106 -59.38 21.39 -0.38
N GLU A 107 -58.96 20.17 -0.03
CA GLU A 107 -59.86 19.12 0.47
C GLU A 107 -60.53 19.56 1.77
N LYS A 108 -59.77 20.10 2.73
CA LYS A 108 -60.33 20.64 3.99
C LYS A 108 -61.31 21.78 3.78
N GLU A 109 -61.01 22.71 2.86
CA GLU A 109 -61.93 23.80 2.51
C GLU A 109 -63.22 23.27 1.88
N LEU A 110 -63.12 22.25 1.03
CA LEU A 110 -64.27 21.63 0.38
C LEU A 110 -65.16 20.90 1.40
N GLU A 111 -64.57 20.12 2.31
CA GLU A 111 -65.28 19.45 3.40
C GLU A 111 -65.96 20.46 4.34
N GLY A 112 -65.26 21.52 4.73
CA GLY A 112 -65.80 22.59 5.56
C GLY A 112 -66.93 23.38 4.88
N SER A 113 -66.86 23.55 3.56
CA SER A 113 -67.91 24.17 2.74
C SER A 113 -69.14 23.27 2.60
N ALA A 114 -68.94 21.97 2.40
CA ALA A 114 -70.01 20.98 2.33
C ALA A 114 -70.74 20.80 3.68
N ALA A 115 -70.03 20.89 4.81
CA ALA A 115 -70.61 20.80 6.15
C ALA A 115 -71.41 22.04 6.57
N LYS A 116 -71.30 23.16 5.85
CA LYS A 116 -71.98 24.43 6.13
C LYS A 116 -73.32 24.59 5.40
N LYS A 117 -73.71 23.61 4.59
CA LYS A 117 -74.89 23.61 3.73
C LYS A 117 -75.89 22.56 4.20
#